data_AF-A0AAP2DFX9-F1
#
_entry.id   AF-A0AAP2DFX9-F1
#
_cell.length_a   1.000
_cell.length_b   1.000
_cell.length_c   1.000
_cell.angle_alpha   90.00
_cell.angle_beta   90.00
_cell.angle_gamma   90.00
#
_symmetry.space_group_name_H-M   'P 1'
#
loop_
_entity.id
_entity.type
_entity.pdbx_description
1 polymer ?
#
loop_
_entity_poly.entity_id
_entity_poly.type
_entity_poly.pdbx_seq_one_letter_code
_entity_poly.pdbx_strand_id
1 'polypeptide(L)'
;MITRIWHGRTRPEHQDQYLEQLLTAGTEEYRQTPGNLSARIWRKPEADACHFWTVTEWSDLPSVKAFAGEDFDRAKYYPEDQGILLEFEEQVQHYECFDASRTKIHYYISQLEQTYHGGNWLNESFAGKLRELTAAQAFATPIAGVHSVAELVWHCIYWRTVLIHGLHGDTRYRDETRARFDFLPLEALQEKGWEALCYELQNTQVTLRALLLQKNDGYLQEEYRPGYTYEQALAGTIQHDIYHLGQIGLVLKIQRVVGKSV
;
A
#
# COMPACT_ATOMS: atom_id res chain seq x y z
N MET A 1 13.32 8.04 -1.26
CA MET A 1 12.91 9.37 -1.75
C MET A 1 14.00 10.37 -1.41
N ILE A 2 14.06 11.49 -2.13
CA ILE A 2 15.02 12.57 -1.88
C ILE A 2 14.26 13.80 -1.36
N THR A 3 14.71 14.38 -0.26
CA THR A 3 14.23 15.68 0.20
C THR A 3 15.25 16.75 -0.18
N ARG A 4 14.80 17.75 -0.95
CA ARG A 4 15.58 18.94 -1.31
C ARG A 4 15.11 20.12 -0.46
N ILE A 5 16.06 20.76 0.21
CA ILE A 5 15.83 21.90 1.11
C ILE A 5 16.62 23.10 0.60
N TRP A 6 15.90 24.17 0.28
CA TRP A 6 16.46 25.51 0.13
C TRP A 6 16.10 26.36 1.34
N HIS A 7 16.97 27.30 1.70
CA HIS A 7 16.74 28.26 2.76
C HIS A 7 17.03 29.67 2.24
N GLY A 8 16.22 30.63 2.69
CA GLY A 8 16.43 32.04 2.42
C GLY A 8 15.80 32.92 3.50
N ARG A 9 16.21 34.18 3.51
CA ARG A 9 15.81 35.15 4.52
C ARG A 9 15.34 36.44 3.90
N THR A 10 14.31 37.03 4.49
CA THR A 10 13.80 38.36 4.14
C THR A 10 13.87 39.28 5.34
N ARG A 11 13.72 40.58 5.10
CA ARG A 11 13.37 41.51 6.18
C ARG A 11 11.98 41.19 6.73
N PRO A 12 11.68 41.48 8.01
CA PRO A 12 10.37 41.21 8.61
C PRO A 12 9.22 41.89 7.86
N GLU A 13 9.43 43.09 7.31
CA GLU A 13 8.43 43.83 6.53
C GLU A 13 8.05 43.17 5.19
N HIS A 14 8.87 42.26 4.67
CA HIS A 14 8.63 41.58 3.39
C HIS A 14 8.10 40.14 3.55
N GLN A 15 7.93 39.65 4.78
CA GLN A 15 7.65 38.23 5.03
C GLN A 15 6.34 37.72 4.40
N ASP A 16 5.27 38.52 4.41
CA ASP A 16 3.98 38.07 3.87
C ASP A 16 3.97 38.13 2.34
N GLN A 17 4.56 39.19 1.76
CA GLN A 17 4.79 39.30 0.32
C GLN A 17 5.60 38.11 -0.20
N TYR A 18 6.68 37.75 0.49
CA TYR A 18 7.54 36.66 0.06
C TYR A 18 6.87 35.29 0.22
N LEU A 19 6.08 35.08 1.28
CA LEU A 19 5.30 33.86 1.45
C LEU A 19 4.30 33.69 0.30
N GLU A 20 3.58 34.75 -0.09
CA GLU A 20 2.63 34.70 -1.20
C GLU A 20 3.32 34.35 -2.52
N GLN A 21 4.48 34.96 -2.79
CA GLN A 21 5.31 34.66 -3.97
C GLN A 21 5.78 33.19 -4.00
N LEU A 22 6.26 32.65 -2.88
CA LEU A 22 6.66 31.25 -2.78
C LEU A 22 5.48 30.31 -3.03
N LEU A 23 4.31 30.61 -2.44
CA LEU A 23 3.11 29.78 -2.60
C LEU A 23 2.51 29.82 -4.01
N THR A 24 2.72 30.90 -4.77
CA THR A 24 2.24 31.02 -6.16
C THR A 24 3.30 30.57 -7.16
N ALA A 25 4.34 31.37 -7.34
CA ALA A 25 5.34 31.16 -8.38
C ALA A 25 6.30 30.01 -8.05
N GLY A 26 6.79 29.95 -6.81
CA GLY A 26 7.78 28.95 -6.40
C GLY A 26 7.22 27.53 -6.43
N THR A 27 6.02 27.30 -5.88
CA THR A 27 5.50 25.94 -5.73
C THR A 27 4.86 25.33 -6.97
N GLU A 28 4.49 26.13 -7.97
CA GLU A 28 3.83 25.61 -9.17
C GLU A 28 4.80 24.79 -10.04
N GLU A 29 6.05 25.26 -10.22
CA GLU A 29 7.05 24.53 -11.02
C GLU A 29 7.44 23.19 -10.38
N TYR A 30 7.55 23.13 -9.04
CA TYR A 30 7.75 21.86 -8.33
C TYR A 30 6.60 20.89 -8.63
N ARG A 31 5.35 21.35 -8.46
CA ARG A 31 4.15 20.53 -8.63
C ARG A 31 3.96 20.00 -10.06
N GLN A 32 4.43 20.75 -11.05
CA GLN A 32 4.35 20.37 -12.46
C GLN A 32 5.47 19.41 -12.89
N THR A 33 6.55 19.29 -12.11
CA THR A 33 7.66 18.42 -12.47
C THR A 33 7.35 16.95 -12.12
N PRO A 34 7.37 16.01 -13.09
CA PRO A 34 7.17 14.60 -12.81
C PRO A 34 8.14 14.09 -11.74
N GLY A 35 7.63 13.33 -10.77
CA GLY A 35 8.41 12.80 -9.66
C GLY A 35 8.45 13.70 -8.42
N ASN A 36 7.89 14.91 -8.45
CA ASN A 36 7.62 15.67 -7.22
C ASN A 36 6.49 15.01 -6.42
N LEU A 37 6.76 14.68 -5.16
CA LEU A 37 5.83 14.04 -4.24
C LEU A 37 5.15 15.06 -3.33
N SER A 38 5.88 16.12 -2.94
CA SER A 38 5.34 17.24 -2.17
C SER A 38 6.20 18.50 -2.30
N ALA A 39 5.58 19.65 -2.04
CA ALA A 39 6.25 20.94 -1.93
C ALA A 39 5.65 21.73 -0.76
N ARG A 40 6.48 22.07 0.23
CA ARG A 40 6.07 22.75 1.46
C ARG A 40 6.96 23.97 1.70
N ILE A 41 6.33 25.06 2.13
CA ILE A 41 7.02 26.26 2.57
C ILE A 41 6.96 26.33 4.09
N TRP A 42 8.10 26.37 4.74
CA TRP A 42 8.19 26.62 6.18
C TRP A 42 8.62 28.07 6.40
N ARG A 43 8.00 28.73 7.37
CA ARG A 43 8.32 30.10 7.76
C ARG A 43 8.66 30.16 9.24
N LYS A 44 9.74 30.85 9.59
CA LYS A 44 10.13 31.16 10.97
C LYS A 44 10.41 32.66 11.11
N PRO A 45 9.48 33.44 11.66
CA PRO A 45 9.71 34.84 11.98
C PRO A 45 10.70 34.98 13.14
N GLU A 46 11.65 35.90 13.03
CA GLU A 46 12.59 36.32 14.09
C GLU A 46 12.59 37.84 14.24
N ALA A 47 13.37 38.39 15.17
CA ALA A 47 13.34 39.82 15.50
C ALA A 47 13.87 40.73 14.38
N ASP A 48 14.90 40.27 13.66
CA ASP A 48 15.62 41.03 12.63
C ASP A 48 15.44 40.49 11.21
N ALA A 49 14.90 39.27 11.07
CA ALA A 49 14.65 38.62 9.79
C ALA A 49 13.48 37.65 9.86
N CYS A 50 12.98 37.24 8.69
CA CYS A 50 12.09 36.09 8.57
C CYS A 50 12.77 35.02 7.70
N HIS A 51 12.83 33.79 8.21
CA HIS A 51 13.44 32.66 7.53
C HIS A 51 12.38 31.84 6.79
N PHE A 52 12.74 31.38 5.60
CA PHE A 52 11.92 30.52 4.77
C PHE A 52 12.70 29.28 4.37
N TRP A 53 12.02 28.14 4.37
CA TRP A 53 12.52 26.92 3.75
C TRP A 53 11.55 26.43 2.70
N THR A 54 12.08 26.13 1.54
CA THR A 54 11.35 25.39 0.51
C THR A 54 11.77 23.93 0.61
N VAL A 55 10.87 23.10 1.13
CA VAL A 55 11.09 21.68 1.38
C VAL A 55 10.29 20.88 0.38
N THR A 56 10.99 20.18 -0.51
CA THR A 56 10.40 19.40 -1.59
C THR A 56 10.82 17.96 -1.51
N GLU A 57 9.88 17.04 -1.70
CA GLU A 57 10.14 15.59 -1.70
C GLU A 57 10.00 15.04 -3.12
N TRP A 58 10.91 14.16 -3.50
CA TRP A 58 11.06 13.64 -4.85
C TRP A 58 11.17 12.11 -4.84
N SER A 59 10.61 11.45 -5.86
CA SER A 59 10.67 9.99 -5.98
C SER A 59 12.10 9.48 -6.02
N ASP A 60 12.98 10.19 -6.73
CA ASP A 60 14.36 9.81 -7.00
C ASP A 60 15.22 11.03 -7.41
N LEU A 61 16.53 10.82 -7.50
CA LEU A 61 17.49 11.85 -7.89
C LEU A 61 17.34 12.33 -9.35
N PRO A 62 17.06 11.46 -10.36
CA PRO A 62 16.74 11.91 -11.71
C PRO A 62 15.60 12.93 -11.78
N SER A 63 14.55 12.76 -10.95
CA SER A 63 13.43 13.71 -10.88
C SER A 63 13.88 15.08 -10.34
N VAL A 64 14.78 15.10 -9.35
CA VAL A 64 15.40 16.36 -8.87
C VAL A 64 16.19 17.04 -9.99
N LYS A 65 16.98 16.27 -10.76
CA LYS A 65 17.74 16.79 -11.90
C LYS A 65 16.86 17.30 -13.03
N ALA A 66 15.72 16.66 -13.28
CA ALA A 66 14.74 17.13 -14.25
C ALA A 66 14.19 18.52 -13.88
N PHE A 67 14.05 18.80 -12.57
CA PHE A 67 13.66 20.12 -12.07
C PHE A 67 14.81 21.14 -12.06
N ALA A 68 15.95 20.79 -11.47
CA ALA A 68 17.02 21.73 -11.14
C ALA A 68 18.14 21.81 -12.21
N GLY A 69 18.16 20.89 -13.18
CA GLY A 69 19.25 20.70 -14.13
C GLY A 69 20.38 19.81 -13.59
N GLU A 70 21.49 19.71 -14.33
CA GLU A 70 22.64 18.87 -13.94
C GLU A 70 23.40 19.42 -12.72
N ASP A 71 23.38 20.75 -12.52
CA ASP A 71 23.95 21.43 -11.35
C ASP A 71 22.88 21.52 -10.23
N PHE A 72 22.29 20.37 -9.88
CA PHE A 72 21.09 20.31 -9.03
C PHE A 72 21.34 20.76 -7.59
N ASP A 73 22.60 20.77 -7.14
CA ASP A 73 23.02 21.30 -5.85
C ASP A 73 22.98 22.83 -5.79
N ARG A 74 22.94 23.52 -6.95
CA ARG A 74 22.87 24.97 -6.97
C ARG A 74 21.45 25.46 -6.67
N ALA A 75 21.35 26.51 -5.85
CA ALA A 75 20.08 27.17 -5.61
C ALA A 75 19.58 27.84 -6.91
N LYS A 76 18.28 27.71 -7.15
CA LYS A 76 17.58 28.32 -8.28
C LYS A 76 16.84 29.54 -7.74
N TYR A 77 17.15 30.71 -8.29
CA TYR A 77 16.54 31.99 -7.96
C TYR A 77 15.82 32.55 -9.17
N TYR A 78 14.78 33.33 -8.90
CA TYR A 78 13.98 34.02 -9.90
C TYR A 78 14.21 35.53 -9.81
N PRO A 79 13.98 36.30 -10.88
CA PRO A 79 14.16 37.75 -10.86
C PRO A 79 13.39 38.44 -9.72
N GLU A 80 12.24 37.91 -9.34
CA GLU A 80 11.39 38.43 -8.26
C GLU A 80 12.01 38.25 -6.87
N ASP A 81 13.00 37.36 -6.70
CA ASP A 81 13.74 37.22 -5.43
C ASP A 81 14.68 38.43 -5.21
N GLN A 82 15.08 39.11 -6.29
CA GLN A 82 15.95 40.29 -6.21
C GLN A 82 15.18 41.46 -5.59
N GLY A 83 15.73 41.98 -4.48
CA GLY A 83 15.14 43.08 -3.72
C GLY A 83 14.26 42.64 -2.56
N ILE A 84 13.98 41.34 -2.41
CA ILE A 84 13.28 40.78 -1.24
C ILE A 84 14.23 39.98 -0.36
N LEU A 85 15.05 39.11 -0.97
CA LEU A 85 16.01 38.29 -0.24
C LEU A 85 17.17 39.11 0.30
N LEU A 86 17.55 38.81 1.54
CA LEU A 86 18.72 39.37 2.21
C LEU A 86 20.03 38.71 1.76
N GLU A 87 19.95 37.44 1.37
CA GLU A 87 21.10 36.63 0.97
C GLU A 87 20.69 35.60 -0.07
N PHE A 88 21.68 35.20 -0.87
CA PHE A 88 21.54 34.20 -1.92
C PHE A 88 22.51 33.07 -1.61
N GLU A 89 22.04 32.07 -0.86
CA GLU A 89 22.79 30.84 -0.63
C GLU A 89 23.11 30.16 -1.97
N GLU A 90 24.36 29.75 -2.17
CA GLU A 90 24.80 29.17 -3.44
C GLU A 90 24.23 27.76 -3.63
N GLN A 91 24.07 27.01 -2.55
CA GLN A 91 23.73 25.59 -2.57
C GLN A 91 22.44 25.28 -1.81
N VAL A 92 21.76 24.23 -2.27
CA VAL A 92 20.67 23.55 -1.56
C VAL A 92 21.16 22.25 -0.95
N GLN A 93 20.38 21.71 -0.03
CA GLN A 93 20.70 20.44 0.63
C GLN A 93 19.82 19.32 0.10
N HIS A 94 20.41 18.15 -0.12
CA HIS A 94 19.73 16.93 -0.54
C HIS A 94 19.91 15.84 0.51
N TYR A 95 18.80 15.22 0.90
CA TYR A 95 18.79 14.14 1.87
C TYR A 95 18.10 12.91 1.30
N GLU A 96 18.73 11.76 1.42
CA GLU A 96 18.02 10.50 1.32
C GLU A 96 17.08 10.37 2.51
N CYS A 97 15.79 10.22 2.24
CA CYS A 97 14.77 10.09 3.27
C CYS A 97 14.10 8.73 3.18
N PHE A 98 13.92 8.14 4.36
CA PHE A 98 13.24 6.88 4.58
C PHE A 98 11.96 7.20 5.34
N ASP A 99 10.83 6.70 4.85
CA ASP A 99 9.56 6.89 5.52
C ASP A 99 9.52 6.02 6.77
N ALA A 100 9.49 6.66 7.94
CA ALA A 100 9.29 6.00 9.23
C ALA A 100 7.82 6.09 9.71
N SER A 101 6.94 6.68 8.90
CA SER A 101 5.53 6.83 9.25
C SER A 101 4.82 5.48 9.18
N ARG A 102 3.94 5.24 10.16
CA ARG A 102 3.02 4.09 10.15
C ARG A 102 1.82 4.48 9.29
N THR A 103 1.97 4.41 7.98
CA THR A 103 0.88 4.66 7.03
C THR A 103 -0.22 3.61 7.17
N LYS A 104 -1.45 3.96 6.77
CA LYS A 104 -2.56 3.01 6.75
C LYS A 104 -2.25 1.81 5.86
N ILE A 105 -1.59 2.03 4.73
CA ILE A 105 -1.23 0.93 3.84
C ILE A 105 -0.28 -0.07 4.52
N HIS A 106 0.71 0.41 5.28
CA HIS A 106 1.57 -0.47 6.07
C HIS A 106 0.80 -1.17 7.18
N TYR A 107 -0.20 -0.52 7.78
CA TYR A 107 -1.11 -1.19 8.73
C TYR A 107 -1.87 -2.35 8.06
N TYR A 108 -2.49 -2.15 6.89
CA TYR A 108 -3.21 -3.23 6.20
C TYR A 108 -2.28 -4.35 5.71
N ILE A 109 -1.07 -4.01 5.24
CA ILE A 109 -0.04 -5.02 4.93
C ILE A 109 0.27 -5.85 6.18
N SER A 110 0.44 -5.21 7.35
CA SER A 110 0.66 -5.94 8.60
C SER A 110 -0.48 -6.89 8.96
N GLN A 111 -1.74 -6.48 8.71
CA GLN A 111 -2.91 -7.32 8.97
C GLN A 111 -2.97 -8.53 8.00
N LEU A 112 -2.66 -8.32 6.72
CA LEU A 112 -2.53 -9.43 5.75
C LEU A 112 -1.45 -10.43 6.20
N GLU A 113 -0.27 -9.93 6.55
CA GLU A 113 0.86 -10.74 7.00
C GLU A 113 0.51 -11.52 8.28
N GLN A 114 -0.10 -10.86 9.26
CA GLN A 114 -0.47 -11.50 10.52
C GLN A 114 -1.58 -12.54 10.32
N THR A 115 -2.52 -12.31 9.41
CA THR A 115 -3.58 -13.28 9.09
C THR A 115 -3.01 -14.55 8.44
N TYR A 116 -1.98 -14.39 7.59
CA TYR A 116 -1.35 -15.52 6.92
C TYR A 116 -0.31 -16.23 7.81
N HIS A 117 0.61 -15.49 8.43
CA HIS A 117 1.75 -16.05 9.16
C HIS A 117 1.50 -16.23 10.67
N GLY A 118 0.59 -15.46 11.28
CA GLY A 118 0.33 -15.46 12.72
C GLY A 118 0.81 -14.18 13.42
N GLY A 119 0.74 -14.16 14.76
CA GLY A 119 1.04 -12.97 15.56
C GLY A 119 -0.12 -11.95 15.63
N ASN A 120 -1.33 -12.36 15.22
CA ASN A 120 -2.56 -11.60 15.43
C ASN A 120 -3.22 -11.96 16.78
N TRP A 121 -4.21 -11.15 17.19
CA TRP A 121 -4.97 -11.33 18.43
C TRP A 121 -5.79 -12.63 18.49
N LEU A 122 -6.21 -13.16 17.35
CA LEU A 122 -6.96 -14.42 17.27
C LEU A 122 -6.08 -15.63 17.60
N ASN A 123 -4.74 -15.45 17.56
CA ASN A 123 -3.74 -16.51 17.69
C ASN A 123 -3.98 -17.66 16.69
N GLU A 124 -4.47 -17.32 15.50
CA GLU A 124 -4.83 -18.26 14.44
C GLU A 124 -4.32 -17.73 13.10
N SER A 125 -3.84 -18.60 12.21
CA SER A 125 -3.33 -18.18 10.90
C SER A 125 -3.46 -19.27 9.83
N PHE A 126 -3.46 -18.88 8.55
CA PHE A 126 -3.46 -19.85 7.45
C PHE A 126 -2.23 -20.76 7.51
N ALA A 127 -1.03 -20.19 7.62
CA ALA A 127 0.20 -20.97 7.67
C ALA A 127 0.30 -21.89 8.91
N GLY A 128 -0.41 -21.56 10.00
CA GLY A 128 -0.56 -22.43 11.16
C GLY A 128 -1.52 -23.58 10.89
N LYS A 129 -2.77 -23.26 10.48
CA LYS A 129 -3.83 -24.26 10.29
C LYS A 129 -3.55 -25.23 9.15
N LEU A 130 -2.96 -24.76 8.04
CA LEU A 130 -2.81 -25.56 6.83
C LEU A 130 -1.59 -26.50 6.88
N ARG A 131 -0.55 -26.15 7.66
CA ARG A 131 0.73 -26.88 7.73
C ARG A 131 0.58 -28.34 8.15
N GLU A 132 -0.38 -28.63 9.03
CA GLU A 132 -0.56 -29.97 9.60
C GLU A 132 -1.60 -30.82 8.86
N LEU A 133 -2.17 -30.30 7.77
CA LEU A 133 -3.25 -30.98 7.04
C LEU A 133 -2.70 -31.88 5.94
N THR A 134 -3.16 -33.14 5.96
CA THR A 134 -3.02 -34.05 4.83
C THR A 134 -3.99 -33.68 3.71
N ALA A 135 -3.67 -34.06 2.47
CA ALA A 135 -4.59 -33.89 1.34
C ALA A 135 -5.97 -34.53 1.61
N ALA A 136 -5.99 -35.72 2.23
CA ALA A 136 -7.24 -36.39 2.60
C ALA A 136 -8.10 -35.54 3.55
N GLN A 137 -7.51 -34.91 4.55
CA GLN A 137 -8.25 -34.00 5.44
C GLN A 137 -8.69 -32.73 4.72
N ALA A 138 -7.86 -32.19 3.83
CA ALA A 138 -8.16 -30.96 3.11
C ALA A 138 -9.36 -31.11 2.16
N PHE A 139 -9.44 -32.24 1.45
CA PHE A 139 -10.51 -32.53 0.49
C PHE A 139 -11.74 -33.20 1.12
N ALA A 140 -11.69 -33.62 2.38
CA ALA A 140 -12.83 -34.28 3.02
C ALA A 140 -13.96 -33.27 3.32
N THR A 141 -15.11 -33.47 2.68
CA THR A 141 -16.38 -32.83 3.04
C THR A 141 -16.79 -33.31 4.45
N PRO A 142 -16.85 -32.41 5.47
CA PRO A 142 -17.05 -32.84 6.85
C PRO A 142 -18.45 -33.41 7.11
N ILE A 143 -19.47 -32.80 6.49
CA ILE A 143 -20.88 -33.19 6.49
C ILE A 143 -21.54 -32.63 5.22
N ALA A 144 -22.68 -33.19 4.81
CA ALA A 144 -23.41 -32.73 3.63
C ALA A 144 -23.75 -31.23 3.74
N GLY A 145 -23.50 -30.48 2.66
CA GLY A 145 -23.80 -29.06 2.55
C GLY A 145 -22.75 -28.12 3.18
N VAL A 146 -21.64 -28.63 3.71
CA VAL A 146 -20.53 -27.82 4.23
C VAL A 146 -19.31 -27.99 3.33
N HIS A 147 -18.71 -26.88 2.91
CA HIS A 147 -17.48 -26.88 2.12
C HIS A 147 -16.32 -27.56 2.86
N SER A 148 -15.48 -28.26 2.11
CA SER A 148 -14.18 -28.76 2.55
C SER A 148 -13.18 -27.64 2.79
N VAL A 149 -12.04 -27.95 3.41
CA VAL A 149 -10.95 -26.97 3.60
C VAL A 149 -10.39 -26.53 2.25
N ALA A 150 -10.25 -27.46 1.28
CA ALA A 150 -9.75 -27.15 -0.05
C ALA A 150 -10.65 -26.14 -0.79
N GLU A 151 -11.97 -26.29 -0.71
CA GLU A 151 -12.92 -25.34 -1.30
C GLU A 151 -12.83 -23.95 -0.65
N LEU A 152 -12.71 -23.89 0.69
CA LEU A 152 -12.56 -22.62 1.40
C LEU A 152 -11.24 -21.92 1.07
N VAL A 153 -10.15 -22.67 0.97
CA VAL A 153 -8.84 -22.12 0.56
C VAL A 153 -8.90 -21.61 -0.88
N TRP A 154 -9.52 -22.36 -1.79
CA TRP A 154 -9.72 -21.90 -3.16
C TRP A 154 -10.54 -20.61 -3.23
N HIS A 155 -11.61 -20.52 -2.45
CA HIS A 155 -12.43 -19.32 -2.38
C HIS A 155 -11.61 -18.09 -1.93
N CYS A 156 -10.75 -18.25 -0.90
CA CYS A 156 -9.80 -17.19 -0.51
C CYS A 156 -8.81 -16.83 -1.64
N ILE A 157 -8.24 -17.83 -2.32
CA ILE A 157 -7.33 -17.61 -3.48
C ILE A 157 -8.03 -16.78 -4.55
N TYR A 158 -9.27 -17.12 -4.89
CA TYR A 158 -10.04 -16.41 -5.91
C TYR A 158 -10.25 -14.92 -5.54
N TRP A 159 -10.73 -14.63 -4.33
CA TRP A 159 -10.99 -13.24 -3.90
C TRP A 159 -9.71 -12.42 -3.73
N ARG A 160 -8.61 -13.03 -3.29
CA ARG A 160 -7.28 -12.38 -3.30
C ARG A 160 -6.81 -12.09 -4.72
N THR A 161 -7.06 -13.00 -5.67
CA THR A 161 -6.73 -12.82 -7.09
C THR A 161 -7.53 -11.69 -7.72
N VAL A 162 -8.82 -11.56 -7.39
CA VAL A 162 -9.66 -10.42 -7.78
C VAL A 162 -9.06 -9.08 -7.31
N LEU A 163 -8.56 -9.01 -6.07
CA LEU A 163 -7.89 -7.81 -5.57
C LEU A 163 -6.56 -7.56 -6.30
N ILE A 164 -5.74 -8.60 -6.54
CA ILE A 164 -4.48 -8.50 -7.29
C ILE A 164 -4.71 -7.93 -8.70
N HIS A 165 -5.72 -8.41 -9.43
CA HIS A 165 -6.07 -7.86 -10.74
C HIS A 165 -6.48 -6.40 -10.66
N GLY A 166 -7.31 -6.05 -9.68
CA GLY A 166 -7.68 -4.67 -9.42
C GLY A 166 -6.48 -3.75 -9.14
N LEU A 167 -5.52 -4.19 -8.33
CA LEU A 167 -4.29 -3.44 -8.05
C LEU A 167 -3.41 -3.21 -9.30
N HIS A 168 -3.59 -4.03 -10.35
CA HIS A 168 -2.99 -3.84 -11.67
C HIS A 168 -3.86 -2.97 -12.62
N GLY A 169 -5.02 -2.49 -12.16
CA GLY A 169 -5.96 -1.69 -12.94
C GLY A 169 -7.05 -2.50 -13.66
N ASP A 170 -7.10 -3.82 -13.49
CA ASP A 170 -8.14 -4.68 -14.07
C ASP A 170 -9.27 -4.92 -13.06
N THR A 171 -10.21 -3.99 -13.02
CA THR A 171 -11.40 -4.07 -12.14
C THR A 171 -12.52 -4.95 -12.73
N ARG A 172 -12.37 -5.42 -13.97
CA ARG A 172 -13.36 -6.25 -14.68
C ARG A 172 -13.17 -7.73 -14.43
N TYR A 173 -11.97 -8.16 -14.04
CA TYR A 173 -11.63 -9.56 -13.76
C TYR A 173 -12.72 -10.30 -12.98
N ARG A 174 -13.23 -9.71 -11.88
CA ARG A 174 -14.29 -10.31 -11.07
C ARG A 174 -15.51 -10.64 -11.91
N ASP A 175 -16.06 -9.67 -12.62
CA ASP A 175 -17.34 -9.81 -13.31
C ASP A 175 -17.24 -10.79 -14.48
N GLU A 176 -16.07 -10.90 -15.10
CA GLU A 176 -15.81 -11.81 -16.20
C GLU A 176 -15.53 -13.25 -15.75
N THR A 177 -15.06 -13.45 -14.51
CA THR A 177 -14.55 -14.75 -14.05
C THR A 177 -15.35 -15.40 -12.94
N ARG A 178 -16.09 -14.63 -12.13
CA ARG A 178 -16.68 -15.11 -10.87
C ARG A 178 -17.59 -16.32 -11.05
N ALA A 179 -18.48 -16.27 -12.04
CA ALA A 179 -19.41 -17.36 -12.31
C ALA A 179 -18.71 -18.71 -12.61
N ARG A 180 -17.45 -18.67 -13.06
CA ARG A 180 -16.68 -19.86 -13.44
C ARG A 180 -15.67 -20.30 -12.39
N PHE A 181 -15.07 -19.35 -11.65
CA PHE A 181 -13.89 -19.63 -10.83
C PHE A 181 -14.05 -19.36 -9.33
N ASP A 182 -15.13 -18.71 -8.87
CA ASP A 182 -15.35 -18.46 -7.43
C ASP A 182 -15.55 -19.78 -6.65
N PHE A 183 -16.24 -20.75 -7.27
CA PHE A 183 -16.48 -22.08 -6.72
C PHE A 183 -16.17 -23.15 -7.77
N LEU A 184 -14.98 -23.75 -7.68
CA LEU A 184 -14.64 -24.91 -8.49
C LEU A 184 -15.23 -26.20 -7.90
N PRO A 185 -15.61 -27.18 -8.74
CA PRO A 185 -15.96 -28.52 -8.28
C PRO A 185 -14.81 -29.16 -7.49
N LEU A 186 -15.14 -29.98 -6.49
CA LEU A 186 -14.15 -30.63 -5.65
C LEU A 186 -13.20 -31.51 -6.46
N GLU A 187 -13.69 -32.16 -7.52
CA GLU A 187 -12.91 -33.00 -8.42
C GLU A 187 -11.81 -32.17 -9.11
N ALA A 188 -12.13 -30.96 -9.56
CA ALA A 188 -11.15 -30.07 -10.19
C ALA A 188 -10.08 -29.59 -9.18
N LEU A 189 -10.48 -29.38 -7.92
CA LEU A 189 -9.53 -29.05 -6.85
C LEU A 189 -8.63 -30.23 -6.49
N GLN A 190 -9.17 -31.46 -6.51
CA GLN A 190 -8.40 -32.69 -6.30
C GLN A 190 -7.37 -32.91 -7.41
N GLU A 191 -7.76 -32.68 -8.67
CA GLU A 191 -6.83 -32.72 -9.81
C GLU A 191 -5.69 -31.71 -9.69
N LYS A 192 -5.99 -30.50 -9.17
CA LYS A 192 -4.97 -29.47 -8.88
C LYS A 192 -4.03 -29.91 -7.76
N GLY A 193 -4.57 -30.57 -6.72
CA GLY A 193 -3.80 -31.11 -5.61
C GLY A 193 -3.59 -30.11 -4.46
N TRP A 194 -3.51 -30.65 -3.23
CA TRP A 194 -3.49 -29.85 -2.00
C TRP A 194 -2.24 -28.96 -1.87
N GLU A 195 -1.06 -29.49 -2.23
CA GLU A 195 0.19 -28.73 -2.17
C GLU A 195 0.18 -27.54 -3.13
N ALA A 196 -0.40 -27.71 -4.34
CA ALA A 196 -0.56 -26.64 -5.31
C ALA A 196 -1.53 -25.55 -4.79
N LEU A 197 -2.62 -25.93 -4.14
CA LEU A 197 -3.53 -24.97 -3.50
C LEU A 197 -2.83 -24.16 -2.40
N CYS A 198 -2.04 -24.82 -1.54
CA CYS A 198 -1.25 -24.13 -0.52
C CYS A 198 -0.24 -23.16 -1.14
N TYR A 199 0.44 -23.60 -2.20
CA TYR A 199 1.39 -22.77 -2.94
C TYR A 199 0.70 -21.55 -3.59
N GLU A 200 -0.46 -21.73 -4.22
CA GLU A 200 -1.22 -20.63 -4.82
C GLU A 200 -1.70 -19.62 -3.79
N LEU A 201 -2.19 -20.08 -2.63
CA LEU A 201 -2.54 -19.19 -1.52
C LEU A 201 -1.32 -18.40 -1.03
N GLN A 202 -0.17 -19.07 -0.85
CA GLN A 202 1.08 -18.40 -0.49
C GLN A 202 1.51 -17.39 -1.55
N ASN A 203 1.40 -17.74 -2.83
CA ASN A 203 1.76 -16.85 -3.92
C ASN A 203 0.89 -15.58 -3.91
N THR A 204 -0.43 -15.72 -3.68
CA THR A 204 -1.31 -14.55 -3.53
C THR A 204 -0.89 -13.64 -2.37
N GLN A 205 -0.40 -14.20 -1.25
CA GLN A 205 0.12 -13.44 -0.11
C GLN A 205 1.35 -12.60 -0.52
N VAL A 206 2.34 -13.25 -1.14
CA VAL A 206 3.58 -12.59 -1.58
C VAL A 206 3.29 -11.51 -2.61
N THR A 207 2.42 -11.79 -3.59
CA THR A 207 2.03 -10.84 -4.63
C THR A 207 1.30 -9.63 -4.05
N LEU A 208 0.29 -9.83 -3.18
CA LEU A 208 -0.43 -8.72 -2.55
C LEU A 208 0.51 -7.81 -1.76
N ARG A 209 1.40 -8.39 -0.94
CA ARG A 209 2.40 -7.62 -0.19
C ARG A 209 3.29 -6.80 -1.13
N ALA A 210 3.82 -7.41 -2.18
CA ALA A 210 4.71 -6.74 -3.12
C ALA A 210 4.04 -5.57 -3.87
N LEU A 211 2.76 -5.73 -4.25
CA LEU A 211 1.99 -4.68 -4.92
C LEU A 211 1.65 -3.54 -3.96
N LEU A 212 1.18 -3.86 -2.75
CA LEU A 212 0.78 -2.85 -1.77
C LEU A 212 1.97 -2.02 -1.27
N LEU A 213 3.17 -2.61 -1.17
CA LEU A 213 4.40 -1.88 -0.82
C LEU A 213 4.80 -0.80 -1.84
N GLN A 214 4.24 -0.85 -3.06
CA GLN A 214 4.48 0.15 -4.10
C GLN A 214 3.42 1.27 -4.11
N LYS A 215 2.46 1.24 -3.17
CA LYS A 215 1.35 2.19 -3.09
C LYS A 215 1.46 3.01 -1.79
N ASN A 216 0.64 4.06 -1.69
CA ASN A 216 0.59 4.95 -0.52
C ASN A 216 -0.87 5.13 -0.04
N ASP A 217 -1.07 5.91 1.02
CA ASP A 217 -2.41 6.14 1.59
C ASP A 217 -3.35 6.92 0.66
N GLY A 218 -2.81 7.70 -0.28
CA GLY A 218 -3.59 8.36 -1.33
C GLY A 218 -4.27 7.34 -2.25
N TYR A 219 -3.53 6.32 -2.66
CA TYR A 219 -4.06 5.22 -3.48
C TYR A 219 -5.21 4.48 -2.81
N LEU A 220 -5.18 4.35 -1.47
CA LEU A 220 -6.27 3.73 -0.72
C LEU A 220 -7.60 4.49 -0.87
N GLN A 221 -7.56 5.81 -1.14
CA GLN A 221 -8.76 6.63 -1.36
C GLN A 221 -9.25 6.61 -2.82
N GLU A 222 -8.47 6.05 -3.75
CA GLU A 222 -8.90 5.90 -5.13
C GLU A 222 -10.09 4.94 -5.25
N GLU A 223 -10.91 5.17 -6.27
CA GLU A 223 -12.08 4.36 -6.53
C GLU A 223 -11.68 3.00 -7.11
N TYR A 224 -12.06 1.92 -6.40
CA TYR A 224 -11.91 0.53 -6.85
C TYR A 224 -13.07 0.12 -7.77
N ARG A 225 -14.28 0.58 -7.44
CA ARG A 225 -15.51 0.48 -8.25
C ARG A 225 -16.45 1.61 -7.81
N PRO A 226 -17.50 1.97 -8.58
CA PRO A 226 -18.37 3.10 -8.27
C PRO A 226 -18.80 3.16 -6.80
N GLY A 227 -18.37 4.21 -6.09
CA GLY A 227 -18.69 4.44 -4.68
C GLY A 227 -17.98 3.51 -3.67
N TYR A 228 -16.89 2.85 -4.06
CA TYR A 228 -16.15 1.90 -3.23
C TYR A 228 -14.65 2.00 -3.47
N THR A 229 -13.86 2.26 -2.42
CA THR A 229 -12.43 2.57 -2.53
C THR A 229 -11.52 1.33 -2.43
N TYR A 230 -10.25 1.49 -2.79
CA TYR A 230 -9.22 0.45 -2.56
C TYR A 230 -9.02 0.16 -1.06
N GLU A 231 -9.18 1.15 -0.17
CA GLU A 231 -9.17 0.92 1.28
C GLU A 231 -10.25 -0.09 1.68
N GLN A 232 -11.48 0.10 1.19
CA GLN A 232 -12.61 -0.78 1.49
C GLN A 232 -12.43 -2.16 0.85
N ALA A 233 -11.84 -2.25 -0.35
CA ALA A 233 -11.54 -3.53 -0.99
C ALA A 233 -10.51 -4.32 -0.19
N LEU A 234 -9.39 -3.69 0.17
CA LEU A 234 -8.32 -4.31 0.93
C LEU A 234 -8.78 -4.74 2.33
N ALA A 235 -9.45 -3.86 3.06
CA ALA A 235 -10.03 -4.19 4.37
C ALA A 235 -11.05 -5.34 4.26
N GLY A 236 -11.90 -5.31 3.23
CA GLY A 236 -12.87 -6.36 2.96
C GLY A 236 -12.23 -7.72 2.68
N THR A 237 -11.16 -7.77 1.89
CA THR A 237 -10.40 -9.01 1.63
C THR A 237 -9.79 -9.58 2.92
N ILE A 238 -9.22 -8.74 3.79
CA ILE A 238 -8.66 -9.19 5.07
C ILE A 238 -9.77 -9.75 5.98
N GLN A 239 -10.92 -9.06 6.08
CA GLN A 239 -12.05 -9.51 6.88
C GLN A 239 -12.64 -10.83 6.35
N HIS A 240 -12.74 -10.96 5.02
CA HIS A 240 -13.17 -12.18 4.33
C HIS A 240 -12.23 -13.36 4.63
N ASP A 241 -10.92 -13.15 4.51
CA ASP A 241 -9.90 -14.13 4.86
C ASP A 241 -10.02 -14.61 6.31
N ILE A 242 -10.18 -13.69 7.26
CA ILE A 242 -10.36 -14.02 8.69
C ILE A 242 -11.64 -14.84 8.91
N TYR A 243 -12.74 -14.47 8.24
CA TYR A 243 -14.00 -15.21 8.31
C TYR A 243 -13.82 -16.66 7.83
N HIS A 244 -13.19 -16.87 6.67
CA HIS A 244 -12.96 -18.20 6.13
C HIS A 244 -11.89 -18.99 6.89
N LEU A 245 -10.89 -18.34 7.48
CA LEU A 245 -9.97 -18.97 8.41
C LEU A 245 -10.71 -19.55 9.63
N GLY A 246 -11.73 -18.82 10.13
CA GLY A 246 -12.65 -19.31 11.15
C GLY A 246 -13.45 -20.53 10.69
N GLN A 247 -14.02 -20.48 9.48
CA GLN A 247 -14.75 -21.61 8.90
C GLN A 247 -13.87 -22.86 8.73
N ILE A 248 -12.63 -22.71 8.28
CA ILE A 248 -11.64 -23.81 8.22
C ILE A 248 -11.45 -24.42 9.62
N GLY A 249 -11.32 -23.59 10.65
CA GLY A 249 -11.24 -24.06 12.03
C GLY A 249 -12.45 -24.90 12.46
N LEU A 250 -13.66 -24.51 12.05
CA LEU A 250 -14.89 -25.27 12.31
C LEU A 250 -14.93 -26.59 11.55
N VAL A 251 -14.58 -26.60 10.26
CA VAL A 251 -14.50 -27.82 9.44
C VAL A 251 -13.57 -28.84 10.07
N LEU A 252 -12.36 -28.42 10.47
CA LEU A 252 -11.39 -29.29 11.14
C LEU A 252 -11.91 -29.82 12.48
N LYS A 253 -12.66 -29.00 13.23
CA LYS A 253 -13.29 -29.44 14.48
C LYS A 253 -14.37 -30.50 14.23
N ILE A 254 -15.20 -30.34 13.20
CA ILE A 254 -16.23 -31.32 12.82
C ILE A 254 -15.58 -32.64 12.39
N GLN A 255 -14.57 -32.59 11.52
CA GLN A 255 -13.84 -33.79 11.08
C GLN A 255 -13.27 -34.58 12.26
N ARG A 256 -12.71 -33.90 13.28
CA ARG A 256 -12.21 -34.55 14.50
C ARG A 256 -13.30 -35.22 15.34
N VAL A 257 -14.50 -34.63 15.40
CA VAL A 257 -15.62 -35.19 16.17
C VAL A 257 -16.23 -36.39 15.44
N VAL A 258 -16.47 -36.26 14.13
CA VAL A 258 -17.01 -37.34 13.30
C VAL A 258 -16.03 -38.51 13.23
N GLY A 259 -14.74 -38.24 13.04
CA GLY A 259 -13.71 -39.29 12.99
C GLY A 259 -13.43 -40.01 14.31
N LYS A 260 -13.90 -39.48 15.46
CA LYS A 260 -13.87 -40.16 16.77
C LYS A 260 -15.13 -40.98 17.06
N SER A 261 -16.17 -40.84 16.23
CA SER A 261 -17.49 -41.46 16.42
C SER A 261 -17.66 -42.75 15.59
N VAL A 262 -16.57 -43.26 15.00
CA VAL A 262 -16.43 -44.52 14.26
C VAL A 262 -15.40 -45.37 14.97
#